data_AF-A0AAN6JP95-F1
#
_entry.id   AF-A0AAN6JP95-F1
#
_cell.length_a   1.000
_cell.length_b   1.000
_cell.length_c   1.000
_cell.angle_alpha   90.00
_cell.angle_beta   90.00
_cell.angle_gamma   90.00
#
_symmetry.space_group_name_H-M   'P 1'
#
loop_
_entity.id
_entity.type
_entity.pdbx_description
1 polymer ?
#
loop_
_entity_poly.entity_id
_entity_poly.type
_entity_poly.pdbx_seq_one_letter_code
_entity_poly.pdbx_strand_id
1 'polypeptide(L)'
;MSSTYDKIYKQLEAIALDPKYHAPLSVLKAGRNGFVYGAKIRFPHALVMSVLFGRGSWSDRLNFIYTATRTHAMTLTKFCSLYKLLLILIKKAHGGPKERSLDSALAGLVGAWVVFRHRTSINEQIILYAAGRDILSLLPRAEVPANKYPPGKPKPVHPVAFEIFATLAWAFAMWTHANRREELNGGMVSSMDYLYHNADKWDSLRNLFWHNT
;
A
#
# COMPACT_ATOMS: atom_id res chain seq x y z
N MET A 1 -34.75 8.27 -31.70
CA MET A 1 -34.24 6.89 -31.84
C MET A 1 -33.28 6.63 -30.70
N SER A 2 -33.69 5.88 -29.66
CA SER A 2 -32.75 5.44 -28.62
C SER A 2 -31.75 4.49 -29.28
N SER A 3 -30.50 4.90 -29.26
CA SER A 3 -29.39 4.18 -29.88
C SER A 3 -29.28 2.78 -29.27
N THR A 4 -28.91 1.76 -30.04
CA THR A 4 -28.66 0.40 -29.52
C THR A 4 -27.73 0.41 -28.30
N TYR A 5 -26.81 1.39 -28.24
CA TYR A 5 -25.95 1.64 -27.09
C TYR A 5 -26.73 2.00 -25.81
N ASP A 6 -27.75 2.85 -25.88
CA ASP A 6 -28.55 3.27 -24.72
C ASP A 6 -29.33 2.10 -24.12
N LYS A 7 -29.82 1.19 -24.98
CA LYS A 7 -30.54 -0.01 -24.55
C LYS A 7 -29.60 -0.98 -23.83
N ILE A 8 -28.43 -1.26 -24.42
CA ILE A 8 -27.42 -2.13 -23.79
C ILE A 8 -26.94 -1.53 -22.47
N TYR A 9 -26.68 -0.22 -22.44
CA TYR A 9 -26.26 0.48 -21.22
C TYR A 9 -27.28 0.31 -20.09
N LYS A 10 -28.57 0.59 -20.35
CA LYS A 10 -29.64 0.45 -19.35
C LYS A 10 -29.80 -0.99 -18.85
N GLN A 11 -29.63 -1.97 -19.73
CA GLN A 11 -29.69 -3.40 -19.33
C GLN A 11 -28.52 -3.77 -18.41
N LEU A 12 -27.30 -3.33 -18.73
CA LEU A 12 -26.13 -3.57 -17.88
C LEU A 12 -26.23 -2.83 -16.55
N GLU A 13 -26.75 -1.61 -16.55
CA GLU A 13 -27.01 -0.82 -15.35
C GLU A 13 -28.04 -1.51 -14.44
N ALA A 14 -29.13 -2.04 -15.02
CA ALA A 14 -30.11 -2.81 -14.26
C ALA A 14 -29.50 -4.05 -13.59
N ILE A 15 -28.64 -4.79 -14.28
CA ILE A 15 -27.91 -5.94 -13.71
C ILE A 15 -26.95 -5.48 -12.59
N ALA A 16 -26.26 -4.35 -12.78
CA ALA A 16 -25.31 -3.83 -11.80
C ALA A 16 -25.98 -3.33 -10.52
N LEU A 17 -27.22 -2.83 -10.62
CA LEU A 17 -28.01 -2.31 -9.50
C LEU A 17 -28.89 -3.37 -8.82
N ASP A 18 -29.05 -4.55 -9.41
CA ASP A 18 -29.84 -5.65 -8.82
C ASP A 18 -29.16 -6.19 -7.53
N PRO A 19 -29.84 -6.15 -6.37
CA PRO A 19 -29.34 -6.68 -5.11
C PRO A 19 -28.89 -8.14 -5.17
N LYS A 20 -29.46 -8.95 -6.07
CA LYS A 20 -29.09 -10.36 -6.29
C LYS A 20 -27.62 -10.51 -6.67
N TYR A 21 -27.09 -9.60 -7.48
CA TYR A 21 -25.70 -9.63 -7.95
C TYR A 21 -24.75 -8.82 -7.08
N HIS A 22 -25.25 -8.11 -6.07
CA HIS A 22 -24.43 -7.24 -5.23
C HIS A 22 -23.23 -7.96 -4.58
N ALA A 23 -23.43 -9.17 -4.04
CA ALA A 23 -22.34 -9.93 -3.41
C ALA A 23 -21.20 -10.29 -4.38
N PRO A 24 -21.43 -11.01 -5.50
CA PRO A 24 -20.37 -11.32 -6.45
C PRO A 24 -19.79 -10.06 -7.13
N LEU A 25 -20.61 -9.05 -7.44
CA LEU A 25 -20.13 -7.79 -8.01
C LEU A 25 -19.26 -7.01 -7.03
N SER A 26 -19.50 -7.11 -5.72
CA SER A 26 -18.64 -6.47 -4.72
C SER A 26 -17.24 -7.08 -4.66
N VAL A 27 -17.12 -8.40 -4.89
CA VAL A 27 -15.82 -9.09 -5.00
C VAL A 27 -15.08 -8.62 -6.25
N LEU A 28 -15.78 -8.61 -7.40
CA LEU A 28 -15.21 -8.10 -8.66
C LEU A 28 -14.76 -6.64 -8.54
N LYS A 29 -15.60 -5.79 -7.92
CA LYS A 29 -15.30 -4.37 -7.71
C LYS A 29 -14.13 -4.18 -6.76
N ALA A 30 -14.03 -4.98 -5.68
CA ALA A 30 -12.90 -4.96 -4.76
C ALA A 30 -11.59 -5.30 -5.49
N GLY A 31 -11.57 -6.37 -6.28
CA GLY A 31 -10.44 -6.74 -7.12
C GLY A 31 -10.04 -5.64 -8.11
N ARG A 32 -11.01 -5.10 -8.86
CA ARG A 32 -10.77 -3.98 -9.79
C ARG A 32 -10.20 -2.77 -9.07
N ASN A 33 -10.71 -2.43 -7.90
CA ASN A 33 -10.20 -1.30 -7.12
C ASN A 33 -8.76 -1.55 -6.66
N GLY A 34 -8.44 -2.77 -6.21
CA GLY A 34 -7.07 -3.18 -5.90
C GLY A 34 -6.13 -3.03 -7.09
N PHE A 35 -6.53 -3.48 -8.27
CA PHE A 35 -5.76 -3.33 -9.51
C PHE A 35 -5.48 -1.86 -9.83
N VAL A 36 -6.54 -1.04 -9.89
CA VAL A 36 -6.43 0.37 -10.30
C VAL A 36 -5.62 1.17 -9.30
N TYR A 37 -5.87 0.98 -7.99
CA TYR A 37 -5.12 1.67 -6.96
C TYR A 37 -3.65 1.25 -6.98
N GLY A 38 -3.37 -0.04 -7.05
CA GLY A 38 -2.01 -0.56 -7.12
C GLY A 38 -1.24 -0.04 -8.32
N ALA A 39 -1.86 -0.02 -9.50
CA ALA A 39 -1.24 0.55 -10.70
C ALA A 39 -0.97 2.06 -10.53
N LYS A 40 -1.95 2.83 -10.04
CA LYS A 40 -1.84 4.29 -9.86
C LYS A 40 -0.71 4.70 -8.91
N ILE A 41 -0.44 3.93 -7.87
CA ILE A 41 0.65 4.23 -6.93
C ILE A 41 1.98 3.68 -7.42
N ARG A 42 2.01 2.43 -7.89
CA ARG A 42 3.26 1.75 -8.22
C ARG A 42 3.90 2.25 -9.49
N PHE A 43 3.10 2.56 -10.52
CA PHE A 43 3.63 2.97 -11.82
C PHE A 43 4.43 4.27 -11.73
N PRO A 44 3.91 5.39 -11.17
CA PRO A 44 4.67 6.63 -11.07
C PRO A 44 5.94 6.46 -10.23
N HIS A 45 5.84 5.72 -9.12
CA HIS A 45 7.01 5.44 -8.28
C HIS A 45 8.08 4.66 -9.06
N ALA A 46 7.72 3.55 -9.70
CA ALA A 46 8.67 2.74 -10.46
C ALA A 46 9.27 3.53 -11.63
N LEU A 47 8.47 4.35 -12.32
CA LEU A 47 8.94 5.21 -13.39
C LEU A 47 9.99 6.21 -12.89
N VAL A 48 9.69 6.98 -11.84
CA VAL A 48 10.61 7.97 -11.28
C VAL A 48 11.88 7.30 -10.77
N MET A 49 11.77 6.20 -10.03
CA MET A 49 12.92 5.47 -9.53
C MET A 49 13.77 4.89 -10.67
N SER A 50 13.15 4.38 -11.72
CA SER A 50 13.87 3.87 -12.90
C SER A 50 14.50 4.97 -13.74
N VAL A 51 13.97 6.19 -13.76
CA VAL A 51 14.59 7.32 -14.46
C VAL A 51 15.77 7.87 -13.66
N LEU A 52 15.59 8.12 -12.36
CA LEU A 52 16.59 8.78 -11.52
C LEU A 52 17.71 7.83 -11.05
N PHE A 53 17.34 6.61 -10.67
CA PHE A 53 18.24 5.67 -10.00
C PHE A 53 18.36 4.32 -10.71
N GLY A 54 17.65 4.13 -11.82
CA GLY A 54 17.71 2.90 -12.61
C GLY A 54 19.10 2.67 -13.19
N ARG A 55 19.49 1.40 -13.31
CA ARG A 55 20.69 0.95 -14.02
C ARG A 55 20.27 0.08 -15.22
N GLY A 56 21.16 -0.11 -16.18
CA GLY A 56 20.89 -0.89 -17.39
C GLY A 56 20.19 -0.10 -18.50
N SER A 57 19.81 -0.84 -19.56
CA SER A 57 19.24 -0.28 -20.77
C SER A 57 17.81 0.24 -20.56
N TRP A 58 17.29 1.02 -21.52
CA TRP A 58 15.89 1.44 -21.48
C TRP A 58 14.90 0.27 -21.55
N SER A 59 15.27 -0.82 -22.21
CA SER A 59 14.46 -2.04 -22.22
C SER A 59 14.34 -2.64 -20.82
N ASP A 60 15.46 -2.74 -20.09
CA ASP A 60 15.49 -3.27 -18.72
C ASP A 60 14.63 -2.41 -17.77
N ARG A 61 14.73 -1.09 -17.91
CA ARG A 61 13.95 -0.13 -17.12
C ARG A 61 12.45 -0.27 -17.38
N LEU A 62 12.04 -0.32 -18.65
CA LEU A 62 10.63 -0.49 -19.02
C LEU A 62 10.07 -1.83 -18.53
N ASN A 63 10.84 -2.90 -18.68
CA ASN A 63 10.46 -4.23 -18.20
C ASN A 63 10.32 -4.24 -16.67
N PHE A 64 11.22 -3.57 -15.95
CA PHE A 64 11.12 -3.41 -14.51
C PHE A 64 9.86 -2.62 -14.10
N ILE A 65 9.59 -1.48 -14.74
CA ILE A 65 8.41 -0.65 -14.46
C ILE A 65 7.13 -1.47 -14.65
N TYR A 66 7.02 -2.16 -15.79
CA TYR A 66 5.86 -3.00 -16.10
C TYR A 66 5.71 -4.15 -15.10
N THR A 67 6.77 -4.91 -14.85
CA THR A 67 6.74 -6.08 -13.97
C THR A 67 6.44 -5.69 -12.53
N ALA A 68 7.05 -4.61 -12.03
CA ALA A 68 6.82 -4.11 -10.69
C ALA A 68 5.38 -3.61 -10.52
N THR A 69 4.87 -2.86 -11.49
CA THR A 69 3.49 -2.35 -11.49
C THR A 69 2.48 -3.47 -11.54
N ARG A 70 2.62 -4.40 -12.48
CA ARG A 70 1.72 -5.55 -12.66
C ARG A 70 1.72 -6.42 -11.41
N THR A 71 2.89 -6.74 -10.87
CA THR A 71 3.00 -7.58 -9.67
C THR A 71 2.28 -6.93 -8.49
N HIS A 72 2.56 -5.66 -8.22
CA HIS A 72 1.90 -4.94 -7.12
C HIS A 72 0.37 -4.84 -7.31
N ALA A 73 -0.07 -4.44 -8.50
CA ALA A 73 -1.50 -4.33 -8.82
C ALA A 73 -2.21 -5.68 -8.67
N MET A 74 -1.62 -6.77 -9.17
CA MET A 74 -2.21 -8.11 -9.08
C MET A 74 -2.20 -8.66 -7.65
N THR A 75 -1.18 -8.36 -6.85
CA THR A 75 -1.17 -8.70 -5.42
C THR A 75 -2.35 -8.05 -4.71
N LEU A 76 -2.58 -6.75 -4.92
CA LEU A 76 -3.73 -6.05 -4.33
C LEU A 76 -5.07 -6.56 -4.87
N THR A 77 -5.18 -6.84 -6.17
CA THR A 77 -6.38 -7.47 -6.75
C THR A 77 -6.72 -8.78 -6.05
N LYS A 78 -5.72 -9.67 -5.89
CA LYS A 78 -5.90 -10.97 -5.24
C LYS A 78 -6.36 -10.80 -3.79
N PHE A 79 -5.66 -9.95 -3.02
CA PHE A 79 -6.02 -9.71 -1.62
C PHE A 79 -7.42 -9.10 -1.48
N CYS A 80 -7.73 -8.03 -2.20
CA CYS A 80 -9.03 -7.36 -2.10
C CYS A 80 -10.20 -8.27 -2.50
N SER A 81 -10.06 -9.06 -3.57
CA SER A 81 -11.07 -10.04 -3.97
C SER A 81 -11.25 -11.13 -2.91
N LEU A 82 -10.14 -11.71 -2.45
CA LEU A 82 -10.17 -12.80 -1.47
C LEU A 82 -10.73 -12.33 -0.13
N TYR A 83 -10.28 -11.19 0.38
CA TYR A 83 -10.79 -10.58 1.60
C TYR A 83 -12.30 -10.35 1.52
N LYS A 84 -12.79 -9.77 0.42
CA LYS A 84 -14.24 -9.50 0.28
C LYS A 84 -15.05 -10.78 0.17
N LEU A 85 -14.52 -11.80 -0.52
CA LEU A 85 -15.14 -13.12 -0.58
C LEU A 85 -15.22 -13.75 0.82
N LEU A 86 -14.12 -13.76 1.57
CA LEU A 86 -14.06 -14.32 2.92
C LEU A 86 -15.04 -13.61 3.87
N LEU A 87 -15.13 -12.28 3.84
CA LEU A 87 -16.12 -11.53 4.63
C LEU A 87 -17.56 -11.96 4.30
N ILE A 88 -17.88 -12.14 3.02
CA ILE A 88 -19.22 -12.59 2.61
C ILE A 88 -19.49 -14.00 3.13
N LEU A 89 -18.51 -14.90 3.07
CA LEU A 89 -18.63 -16.28 3.55
C LEU A 89 -18.78 -16.34 5.07
N ILE A 90 -17.95 -15.61 5.82
CA ILE A 90 -18.03 -15.52 7.28
C ILE A 90 -19.41 -14.98 7.70
N LYS A 91 -19.86 -13.88 7.07
CA LYS A 91 -21.18 -13.29 7.34
C LYS A 91 -22.32 -14.28 7.10
N LYS A 92 -22.26 -15.03 6.00
CA LYS A 92 -23.23 -16.08 5.69
C LYS A 92 -23.20 -17.22 6.72
N ALA A 93 -22.01 -17.63 7.16
CA ALA A 93 -21.84 -18.76 8.08
C ALA A 93 -22.45 -18.49 9.46
N HIS A 94 -22.34 -17.26 9.98
CA HIS A 94 -22.90 -16.93 11.30
C HIS A 94 -24.32 -16.32 11.26
N GLY A 95 -24.97 -16.29 10.08
CA GLY A 95 -26.37 -15.89 9.90
C GLY A 95 -26.73 -14.45 10.29
N GLY A 96 -25.72 -13.60 10.55
CA GLY A 96 -25.93 -12.25 11.07
C GLY A 96 -26.12 -11.22 9.95
N PRO A 97 -26.95 -10.19 10.17
CA PRO A 97 -27.15 -9.12 9.17
C PRO A 97 -25.93 -8.19 9.03
N LYS A 98 -25.02 -8.18 10.02
CA LYS A 98 -23.87 -7.27 10.11
C LYS A 98 -22.57 -8.04 10.32
N GLU A 99 -21.48 -7.47 9.79
CA GLU A 99 -20.11 -7.91 10.05
C GLU A 99 -19.77 -7.65 11.53
N ARG A 100 -19.20 -8.66 12.21
CA ARG A 100 -18.66 -8.55 13.57
C ARG A 100 -17.26 -7.94 13.51
N SER A 101 -16.80 -7.39 14.63
CA SER A 101 -15.48 -6.76 14.72
C SER A 101 -14.33 -7.68 14.30
N LEU A 102 -14.40 -8.96 14.68
CA LEU A 102 -13.36 -9.95 14.38
C LEU A 102 -13.45 -10.55 12.97
N ASP A 103 -14.58 -10.42 12.27
CA ASP A 103 -14.73 -11.01 10.92
C ASP A 103 -13.72 -10.39 9.94
N SER A 104 -13.50 -9.09 10.07
CA SER A 104 -12.49 -8.36 9.31
C SER A 104 -11.07 -8.81 9.64
N ALA A 105 -10.78 -9.07 10.91
CA ALA A 105 -9.47 -9.58 11.33
C ALA A 105 -9.21 -10.99 10.80
N LEU A 106 -10.20 -11.88 10.89
CA LEU A 106 -10.10 -13.26 10.40
C LEU A 106 -9.99 -13.33 8.87
N ALA A 107 -10.83 -12.60 8.14
CA ALA A 107 -10.74 -12.50 6.69
C ALA A 107 -9.41 -11.89 6.25
N GLY A 108 -8.94 -10.86 6.96
CA GLY A 108 -7.64 -10.23 6.74
C GLY A 108 -6.49 -11.20 6.96
N LEU A 109 -6.50 -11.94 8.07
CA LEU A 109 -5.48 -12.93 8.43
C LEU A 109 -5.34 -14.02 7.35
N VAL A 110 -6.45 -14.67 7.00
CA VAL A 110 -6.45 -15.73 5.98
C VAL A 110 -6.08 -15.18 4.61
N GLY A 111 -6.66 -14.04 4.23
CA GLY A 111 -6.34 -13.38 2.96
C GLY A 111 -4.87 -13.00 2.85
N ALA A 112 -4.29 -12.48 3.94
CA ALA A 112 -2.89 -12.07 3.97
C ALA A 112 -1.95 -13.26 3.95
N TRP A 113 -2.27 -14.34 4.67
CA TRP A 113 -1.51 -15.59 4.61
C TRP A 113 -1.45 -16.15 3.19
N VAL A 114 -2.58 -16.16 2.46
CA VAL A 114 -2.61 -16.68 1.09
C VAL A 114 -1.82 -15.79 0.12
N VAL A 115 -1.95 -14.46 0.23
CA VAL A 115 -1.44 -13.52 -0.78
C VAL A 115 -0.01 -13.05 -0.50
N PHE A 116 0.34 -12.83 0.77
CA PHE A 116 1.60 -12.18 1.17
C PHE A 116 2.64 -13.15 1.76
N ARG A 117 2.37 -14.46 1.88
CA ARG A 117 3.31 -15.45 2.48
C ARG A 117 4.71 -15.47 1.87
N HIS A 118 4.83 -15.17 0.58
CA HIS A 118 6.13 -15.17 -0.09
C HIS A 118 6.77 -13.79 0.02
N ARG A 119 7.98 -13.76 0.59
CA ARG A 119 8.77 -12.54 0.67
C ARG A 119 9.23 -12.13 -0.74
N THR A 120 8.74 -10.99 -1.20
CA THR A 120 9.20 -10.29 -2.39
C THR A 120 9.42 -8.83 -2.00
N SER A 121 10.27 -8.09 -2.74
CA SER A 121 10.50 -6.67 -2.45
C SER A 121 9.21 -5.84 -2.50
N ILE A 122 8.23 -6.25 -3.29
CA ILE A 122 6.92 -5.60 -3.38
C ILE A 122 6.04 -5.93 -2.17
N ASN A 123 5.95 -7.21 -1.78
CA ASN A 123 5.17 -7.61 -0.61
C ASN A 123 5.77 -6.99 0.66
N GLU A 124 7.09 -7.00 0.79
CA GLU A 124 7.79 -6.39 1.91
C GLU A 124 7.47 -4.89 2.02
N GLN A 125 7.45 -4.15 0.90
CA GLN A 125 7.05 -2.74 0.91
C GLN A 125 5.58 -2.52 1.33
N ILE A 126 4.66 -3.38 0.86
CA ILE A 126 3.24 -3.31 1.27
C ILE A 126 3.11 -3.54 2.78
N ILE A 127 3.75 -4.60 3.29
CA ILE A 127 3.62 -4.99 4.70
C ILE A 127 4.29 -3.98 5.62
N LEU A 128 5.49 -3.49 5.29
CA LEU A 128 6.16 -2.45 6.09
C LEU A 128 5.34 -1.17 6.16
N TYR A 129 4.73 -0.77 5.04
CA TYR A 129 3.86 0.41 5.00
C TYR A 129 2.59 0.24 5.83
N ALA A 130 1.93 -0.92 5.73
CA ALA A 130 0.76 -1.23 6.55
C ALA A 130 1.12 -1.30 8.03
N ALA A 131 2.14 -2.06 8.40
CA ALA A 131 2.60 -2.23 9.78
C ALA A 131 2.97 -0.90 10.44
N GLY A 132 3.69 -0.02 9.73
CA GLY A 132 4.02 1.32 10.26
C GLY A 132 2.77 2.15 10.57
N ARG A 133 1.73 2.06 9.74
CA ARG A 133 0.46 2.77 9.96
C ARG A 133 -0.36 2.17 11.08
N ASP A 134 -0.38 0.85 11.19
CA ASP A 134 -1.09 0.14 12.24
C ASP A 134 -0.44 0.38 13.61
N ILE A 135 0.90 0.38 13.69
CA ILE A 135 1.64 0.78 14.90
C ILE A 135 1.34 2.24 15.25
N LEU A 136 1.40 3.15 14.27
CA LEU A 136 1.07 4.56 14.50
C LEU A 136 -0.38 4.75 14.97
N SER A 137 -1.30 3.85 14.62
CA SER A 137 -2.71 3.90 15.04
C SER A 137 -2.90 3.71 16.55
N LEU A 138 -1.92 3.08 17.23
CA LEU A 138 -1.94 2.83 18.68
C LEU A 138 -1.70 4.10 19.50
N LEU A 139 -1.16 5.16 18.91
CA LEU A 139 -0.92 6.42 19.60
C LEU A 139 -2.24 7.15 19.92
N PRO A 140 -2.29 7.95 21.01
CA PRO A 140 -3.46 8.75 21.35
C PRO A 140 -3.81 9.74 20.22
N ARG A 141 -5.11 10.00 20.04
CA ARG A 141 -5.61 10.95 19.04
C ARG A 141 -5.75 12.34 19.62
N ALA A 142 -5.51 13.36 18.82
CA ALA A 142 -5.80 14.73 19.19
C ALA A 142 -7.31 14.96 19.34
N GLU A 143 -7.67 15.90 20.19
CA GLU A 143 -9.03 16.41 20.25
C GLU A 143 -9.35 17.21 18.99
N VAL A 144 -10.54 16.98 18.45
CA VAL A 144 -11.01 17.67 17.24
C VAL A 144 -12.39 18.26 17.49
N PRO A 145 -12.66 19.51 17.07
CA PRO A 145 -13.98 20.11 17.25
C PRO A 145 -15.02 19.32 16.45
N ALA A 146 -16.04 18.78 17.13
CA ALA A 146 -17.07 17.93 16.52
C ALA A 146 -17.83 18.63 15.38
N ASN A 147 -17.95 19.96 15.44
CA ASN A 147 -18.63 20.79 14.44
C ASN A 147 -17.76 21.11 13.20
N LYS A 148 -16.43 20.96 13.29
CA LYS A 148 -15.49 21.27 12.19
C LYS A 148 -14.83 20.03 11.61
N TYR A 149 -14.90 18.90 12.31
CA TYR A 149 -14.24 17.66 11.89
C TYR A 149 -15.21 16.71 11.19
N PRO A 150 -14.98 16.34 9.92
CA PRO A 150 -15.92 15.51 9.17
C PRO A 150 -16.10 14.13 9.83
N PRO A 151 -17.35 13.64 9.93
CA PRO A 151 -17.62 12.33 10.50
C PRO A 151 -16.92 11.22 9.71
N GLY A 152 -16.36 10.24 10.41
CA GLY A 152 -15.67 9.10 9.80
C GLY A 152 -14.25 9.38 9.30
N LYS A 153 -13.73 10.62 9.40
CA LYS A 153 -12.31 10.86 9.13
C LYS A 153 -11.43 10.42 10.32
N PRO A 154 -10.25 9.81 10.07
CA PRO A 154 -9.33 9.45 11.14
C PRO A 154 -8.81 10.69 11.86
N LYS A 155 -9.04 10.80 13.18
CA LYS A 155 -8.49 11.88 13.98
C LYS A 155 -6.96 11.90 13.91
N PRO A 156 -6.32 13.09 13.86
CA PRO A 156 -4.86 13.18 13.84
C PRO A 156 -4.26 12.62 15.14
N VAL A 157 -3.00 12.19 15.09
CA VAL A 157 -2.24 11.76 16.27
C VAL A 157 -2.05 12.97 17.20
N HIS A 158 -2.07 12.76 18.52
CA HIS A 158 -1.74 13.79 19.49
C HIS A 158 -0.31 14.33 19.24
N PRO A 159 -0.09 15.66 19.16
CA PRO A 159 1.19 16.23 18.73
C PRO A 159 2.40 15.72 19.53
N VAL A 160 2.32 15.76 20.87
CA VAL A 160 3.41 15.30 21.74
C VAL A 160 3.68 13.80 21.60
N ALA A 161 2.62 12.99 21.38
CA ALA A 161 2.81 11.56 21.20
C ALA A 161 3.50 11.25 19.86
N PHE A 162 3.15 12.01 18.81
CA PHE A 162 3.84 11.93 17.53
C PHE A 162 5.30 12.38 17.62
N GLU A 163 5.57 13.47 18.34
CA GLU A 163 6.93 13.99 18.57
C GLU A 163 7.81 12.93 19.24
N ILE A 164 7.35 12.36 20.36
CA ILE A 164 8.09 11.30 21.06
C ILE A 164 8.32 10.10 20.14
N PHE A 165 7.27 9.64 19.44
CA PHE A 165 7.38 8.51 18.52
C PHE A 165 8.39 8.78 17.40
N ALA A 166 8.35 9.96 16.78
CA ALA A 166 9.23 10.35 15.69
C ALA A 166 10.70 10.40 16.15
N THR A 167 10.98 11.02 17.30
CA THR A 167 12.34 11.10 17.85
C THR A 167 12.91 9.73 18.17
N LEU A 168 12.13 8.86 18.82
CA LEU A 168 12.58 7.50 19.15
C LEU A 168 12.76 6.63 17.90
N ALA A 169 11.81 6.70 16.96
CA ALA A 169 11.88 5.95 15.72
C ALA A 169 13.11 6.35 14.89
N TRP A 170 13.44 7.64 14.83
CA TRP A 170 14.59 8.12 14.09
C TRP A 170 15.91 7.76 14.78
N ALA A 171 16.00 7.95 16.10
CA ALA A 171 17.18 7.51 16.87
C ALA A 171 17.46 6.02 16.68
N PHE A 172 16.42 5.19 16.70
CA PHE A 172 16.54 3.75 16.45
C PHE A 172 16.93 3.42 15.01
N ALA A 173 16.41 4.15 14.02
CA ALA A 173 16.79 3.98 12.62
C ALA A 173 18.29 4.25 12.41
N MET A 174 18.79 5.35 12.97
CA MET A 174 20.21 5.70 12.91
C MET A 174 21.09 4.65 13.60
N TRP A 175 20.71 4.24 14.82
CA TRP A 175 21.47 3.21 15.56
C TRP A 175 21.50 1.87 14.82
N THR A 176 20.36 1.43 14.28
CA THR A 176 20.27 0.17 13.54
C THR A 176 21.07 0.21 12.25
N HIS A 177 21.05 1.33 11.53
CA HIS A 177 21.86 1.48 10.31
C HIS A 177 23.37 1.46 10.60
N ALA A 178 23.81 2.09 11.69
CA ALA A 178 25.22 2.09 12.07
C ALA A 178 25.71 0.73 12.61
N ASN A 179 24.88 -0.01 13.34
CA ASN A 179 25.31 -1.20 14.11
C ASN A 179 24.79 -2.54 13.58
N ARG A 180 23.72 -2.54 12.78
CA ARG A 180 23.02 -3.76 12.29
C ARG A 180 22.56 -3.59 10.85
N ARG A 181 23.41 -2.98 10.01
CA ARG A 181 23.07 -2.57 8.63
C ARG A 181 22.57 -3.74 7.78
N GLU A 182 23.16 -4.92 7.95
CA GLU A 182 22.85 -6.17 7.26
C GLU A 182 21.46 -6.74 7.60
N GLU A 183 20.86 -6.30 8.69
CA GLU A 183 19.51 -6.72 9.11
C GLU A 183 18.41 -5.79 8.60
N LEU A 184 18.77 -4.60 8.10
CA LEU A 184 17.83 -3.68 7.50
C LEU A 184 17.35 -4.16 6.13
N ASN A 185 16.14 -3.78 5.75
CA ASN A 185 15.69 -4.02 4.40
C ASN A 185 16.55 -3.24 3.39
N GLY A 186 16.76 -3.80 2.20
CA GLY A 186 17.67 -3.20 1.21
C GLY A 186 17.30 -1.78 0.78
N GLY A 187 16.00 -1.43 0.85
CA GLY A 187 15.52 -0.07 0.57
C GLY A 187 15.99 0.96 1.59
N MET A 188 15.92 0.65 2.89
CA MET A 188 16.43 1.53 3.94
C MET A 188 17.94 1.65 3.84
N VAL A 189 18.66 0.54 3.65
CA VAL A 189 20.13 0.54 3.50
C VAL A 189 20.56 1.45 2.36
N SER A 190 19.99 1.27 1.15
CA SER A 190 20.31 2.09 -0.01
C SER A 190 20.07 3.59 0.24
N SER A 191 18.95 3.92 0.88
CA SER A 191 18.60 5.31 1.18
C SER A 191 19.55 5.93 2.22
N MET A 192 19.82 5.22 3.31
CA MET A 192 20.69 5.70 4.38
C MET A 192 22.15 5.77 3.94
N ASP A 193 22.62 4.85 3.09
CA ASP A 193 23.96 4.92 2.52
C ASP A 193 24.10 6.12 1.59
N TYR A 194 23.12 6.35 0.72
CA TYR A 194 23.12 7.52 -0.16
C TYR A 194 23.14 8.83 0.63
N LEU A 195 22.37 8.90 1.72
CA LEU A 195 22.22 10.11 2.53
C LEU A 195 23.40 10.37 3.48
N TYR A 196 23.97 9.31 4.08
CA TYR A 196 24.93 9.46 5.17
C TYR A 196 26.30 8.87 4.85
N HIS A 197 26.40 7.63 4.35
CA HIS A 197 27.71 7.03 4.06
C HIS A 197 28.42 7.65 2.86
N ASN A 198 27.67 8.05 1.83
CA ASN A 198 28.23 8.68 0.65
C ASN A 198 28.55 10.16 0.89
N ALA A 199 27.90 10.79 1.86
CA ALA A 199 28.17 12.18 2.21
C ALA A 199 29.62 12.41 2.67
N ASP A 200 30.26 11.38 3.23
CA ASP A 200 31.64 11.44 3.72
C ASP A 200 32.70 11.15 2.62
N LYS A 201 32.30 10.97 1.35
CA LYS A 201 33.19 10.49 0.28
C LYS A 201 33.12 11.37 -0.97
N TRP A 202 34.13 12.22 -1.17
CA TRP A 202 34.30 12.99 -2.40
C TRP A 202 35.78 13.15 -2.78
N ASP A 203 36.03 13.30 -4.08
CA ASP A 203 37.37 13.54 -4.67
C ASP A 203 37.35 14.63 -5.77
N SER A 204 36.17 15.16 -6.10
CA SER A 204 35.96 16.13 -7.17
C SER A 204 34.73 17.01 -6.93
N LEU A 205 34.64 18.16 -7.60
CA LEU A 205 33.43 19.00 -7.55
C LEU A 205 32.19 18.26 -8.10
N ARG A 206 32.41 17.26 -8.96
CA ARG A 206 31.34 16.45 -9.54
C ARG A 206 30.69 15.55 -8.49
N ASN A 207 31.47 14.82 -7.69
CA ASN A 207 30.89 13.97 -6.64
C ASN A 207 30.51 14.73 -5.38
N LEU A 208 31.02 15.94 -5.19
CA LEU A 208 30.53 16.83 -4.14
C LEU A 208 29.13 17.41 -4.43
N PHE A 209 28.84 17.81 -5.68
CA PHE A 209 27.62 18.60 -5.99
C PHE A 209 26.64 17.98 -6.99
N TRP A 210 27.02 16.95 -7.75
CA TRP A 210 26.18 16.42 -8.82
C TRP A 210 25.83 14.94 -8.67
N HIS A 211 26.83 14.06 -8.54
CA HIS A 211 26.57 12.62 -8.53
C HIS A 211 27.55 11.85 -7.66
N ASN A 212 27.01 11.08 -6.72
CA ASN A 212 27.79 10.16 -5.91
C ASN A 212 28.53 9.12 -6.77
N THR A 213 29.70 8.69 -6.27
CA THR A 213 30.53 7.63 -6.87
C THR A 213 29.91 6.24 -6.72
#